data_AF-A0A0A7I3P6-F1
#
_entry.id   AF-A0A0A7I3P6-F1
#
_cell.length_a   1.000
_cell.length_b   1.000
_cell.length_c   1.000
_cell.angle_alpha   90.00
_cell.angle_beta   90.00
_cell.angle_gamma   90.00
#
_symmetry.space_group_name_H-M   'P 1'
#
loop_
_entity.id
_entity.type
_entity.pdbx_description
1 polymer ?
#
loop_
_entity_poly.entity_id
_entity_poly.type
_entity_poly.pdbx_seq_one_letter_code
_entity_poly.pdbx_strand_id
1 'polypeptide(L)'
;MTNTPEYDFSSLRPDELNSTIAGLAALNKRSAEALKAAKEEWRRSHDGGDKEHAVFAGLDAGEISLSKGTEGHYEVVDERAYGAMLHDSKFLIPGGNDAAEAVWMPRPEAKSEAYLKAMIADHGGELPPGVEFKPGRAQTVTLHTTKGFVDKVFTSEIAPKMFQMLTSTKEE
;
A
#
# COMPACT_ATOMS: atom_id res chain seq x y z
N MET A 1 12.74 26.09 11.77
CA MET A 1 13.55 25.09 11.04
C MET A 1 12.78 24.76 9.78
N THR A 2 13.25 25.25 8.64
CA THR A 2 12.65 24.90 7.34
C THR A 2 12.93 23.44 7.07
N ASN A 3 11.87 22.66 6.89
CA ASN A 3 11.95 21.26 6.48
C ASN A 3 12.40 21.27 5.01
N THR A 4 13.71 21.41 4.78
CA THR A 4 14.25 21.26 3.43
C THR A 4 14.04 19.79 3.05
N PRO A 5 13.29 19.49 1.99
CA PRO A 5 13.10 18.10 1.58
C PRO A 5 14.47 17.50 1.25
N GLU A 6 14.72 16.29 1.76
CA GLU A 6 15.97 15.53 1.56
C GLU A 6 16.28 15.31 0.07
N TYR A 7 15.24 15.32 -0.78
CA TYR A 7 15.34 15.21 -2.23
C TYR A 7 14.65 16.40 -2.89
N ASP A 8 15.40 17.17 -3.69
CA ASP A 8 14.90 18.33 -4.45
C ASP A 8 15.20 18.15 -5.94
N PHE A 9 14.14 17.93 -6.73
CA PHE A 9 14.20 17.77 -8.19
C PHE A 9 13.76 19.02 -8.95
N SER A 10 13.53 20.15 -8.26
CA SER A 10 13.00 21.38 -8.86
C SER A 10 13.92 22.03 -9.89
N SER A 11 15.23 21.74 -9.83
CA SER A 11 16.24 22.26 -10.75
C SER A 11 16.43 21.44 -12.03
N LEU A 12 15.75 20.29 -12.17
CA LEU A 12 15.89 19.44 -13.36
C LEU A 12 15.09 19.98 -14.54
N ARG A 13 15.67 19.86 -15.76
CA ARG A 13 14.92 20.10 -16.99
C ARG A 13 13.85 19.02 -17.19
N PRO A 14 12.77 19.28 -17.96
CA PRO A 14 11.68 18.31 -18.11
C PRO A 14 12.11 16.92 -18.64
N ASP A 15 13.05 16.86 -19.57
CA ASP A 15 13.61 15.61 -20.11
C ASP A 15 14.45 14.85 -19.09
N GLU A 16 15.19 15.58 -18.25
CA GLU A 16 15.97 15.03 -17.14
C GLU A 16 15.03 14.48 -16.06
N LEU A 17 13.99 15.23 -15.69
CA LEU A 17 12.97 14.79 -14.73
C LEU A 17 12.27 13.52 -15.21
N ASN A 18 11.88 13.44 -16.49
CA ASN A 18 11.30 12.24 -17.07
C ASN A 18 12.26 11.04 -17.03
N SER A 19 13.54 11.27 -17.35
CA SER A 19 14.57 10.22 -17.29
C SER A 19 14.81 9.74 -15.86
N THR A 20 14.82 10.65 -14.89
CA THR A 20 14.97 10.33 -13.46
C THR A 20 13.78 9.52 -12.95
N ILE A 21 12.54 9.90 -13.31
CA ILE A 21 11.33 9.12 -12.99
C ILE A 21 11.45 7.70 -13.56
N ALA A 22 11.88 7.56 -14.82
CA ALA A 22 12.04 6.26 -15.45
C ALA A 22 13.10 5.38 -14.77
N GLY A 23 14.26 5.94 -14.47
CA GLY A 23 15.33 5.25 -13.77
C GLY A 23 14.89 4.77 -12.39
N LEU A 24 14.39 5.68 -11.54
CA LEU A 24 14.01 5.35 -10.16
C LEU A 24 12.87 4.33 -10.09
N ALA A 25 11.87 4.44 -10.96
CA ALA A 25 10.78 3.48 -11.02
C ALA A 25 11.27 2.07 -11.39
N ALA A 26 12.19 1.98 -12.36
CA ALA A 26 12.73 0.71 -12.80
C ALA A 26 13.67 0.08 -11.76
N LEU A 27 14.48 0.89 -11.08
CA LEU A 27 15.29 0.45 -9.95
C LEU A 27 14.42 -0.09 -8.82
N ASN A 28 13.42 0.67 -8.38
CA ASN A 28 12.55 0.26 -7.28
C ASN A 28 11.90 -1.11 -7.58
N LYS A 29 11.39 -1.29 -8.81
CA LYS A 29 10.83 -2.56 -9.24
C LYS A 29 11.85 -3.70 -9.20
N ARG A 30 13.05 -3.51 -9.75
CA ARG A 30 14.09 -4.55 -9.73
C ARG A 30 14.61 -4.87 -8.33
N SER A 31 14.83 -3.86 -7.51
CA SER A 31 15.25 -4.01 -6.12
C SER A 31 14.20 -4.78 -5.32
N ALA A 32 12.90 -4.51 -5.54
CA ALA A 32 11.82 -5.25 -4.91
C ALA A 32 11.78 -6.72 -5.36
N GLU A 33 11.98 -7.00 -6.65
CA GLU A 33 12.05 -8.37 -7.18
C GLU A 33 13.25 -9.15 -6.61
N ALA A 34 14.43 -8.53 -6.58
CA ALA A 34 15.64 -9.13 -6.00
C ALA A 34 15.49 -9.37 -4.49
N LEU A 35 14.94 -8.39 -3.75
CA LEU A 35 14.67 -8.52 -2.32
C LEU A 35 13.67 -9.65 -2.03
N LYS A 36 12.63 -9.78 -2.85
CA LYS A 36 11.67 -10.89 -2.73
C LYS A 36 12.36 -12.24 -2.91
N ALA A 37 13.22 -12.38 -3.91
CA ALA A 37 13.97 -13.62 -4.13
C ALA A 37 14.94 -13.93 -2.99
N ALA A 38 15.65 -12.94 -2.45
CA ALA A 38 16.55 -13.11 -1.32
C ALA A 38 15.81 -13.51 -0.04
N LYS A 39 14.68 -12.85 0.27
CA LYS A 39 13.81 -13.20 1.41
C LYS A 39 13.23 -14.59 1.27
N GLU A 40 12.88 -15.00 0.05
CA GLU A 40 12.38 -16.34 -0.23
C GLU A 40 13.44 -17.41 0.06
N GLU A 41 14.68 -17.18 -0.37
CA GLU A 41 15.78 -18.10 -0.04
C GLU A 41 16.06 -18.16 1.45
N TRP A 42 16.13 -17.00 2.12
CA TRP A 42 16.29 -16.94 3.57
C TRP A 42 15.16 -17.71 4.28
N ARG A 43 13.90 -17.54 3.85
CA ARG A 43 12.77 -18.30 4.39
C ARG A 43 12.91 -19.82 4.20
N ARG A 44 13.50 -20.31 3.10
CA ARG A 44 13.65 -21.76 2.87
C ARG A 44 14.66 -22.41 3.82
N SER A 45 15.65 -21.64 4.27
CA SER A 45 16.72 -22.13 5.13
C SER A 45 16.47 -21.91 6.62
N HIS A 46 15.31 -21.36 7.01
CA HIS A 46 14.98 -20.97 8.38
C HIS A 46 13.63 -21.54 8.82
N ASP A 47 13.50 -21.79 10.11
CA ASP A 47 12.27 -22.24 10.74
C ASP A 47 11.43 -21.05 11.23
N GLY A 48 10.13 -21.30 11.39
CA GLY A 48 9.20 -20.31 11.90
C GLY A 48 9.60 -19.82 13.30
N GLY A 49 9.82 -18.52 13.45
CA GLY A 49 10.26 -17.89 14.70
C GLY A 49 11.74 -17.49 14.72
N ASP A 50 12.52 -17.85 13.69
CA ASP A 50 13.94 -17.53 13.61
C ASP A 50 14.20 -16.02 13.48
N LYS A 51 15.36 -15.61 14.01
CA LYS A 51 15.83 -14.23 14.05
C LYS A 51 17.34 -14.18 13.89
N GLU A 52 17.83 -13.29 13.03
CA GLU A 52 19.26 -13.09 12.79
C GLU A 52 19.61 -11.61 12.59
N HIS A 53 20.77 -11.19 13.09
CA HIS A 53 21.30 -9.84 12.82
C HIS A 53 21.83 -9.74 11.39
N ALA A 54 21.45 -8.67 10.69
CA ALA A 54 21.93 -8.33 9.37
C ALA A 54 22.99 -7.24 9.45
N VAL A 55 24.16 -7.50 8.87
CA VAL A 55 25.25 -6.52 8.74
C VAL A 55 25.49 -6.25 7.26
N PHE A 56 25.56 -4.97 6.88
CA PHE A 56 25.88 -4.56 5.51
C PHE A 56 27.02 -3.55 5.51
N ALA A 57 28.06 -3.79 4.70
CA ALA A 57 29.25 -2.95 4.62
C ALA A 57 29.90 -2.65 6.00
N GLY A 58 29.84 -3.61 6.93
CA GLY A 58 30.38 -3.47 8.29
C GLY A 58 29.52 -2.65 9.25
N LEU A 59 28.35 -2.19 8.80
CA LEU A 59 27.36 -1.49 9.61
C LEU A 59 26.23 -2.44 10.02
N ASP A 60 25.79 -2.32 11.27
CA ASP A 60 24.58 -3.00 11.74
C ASP A 60 23.36 -2.45 10.97
N ALA A 61 22.69 -3.33 10.23
CA ALA A 61 21.54 -3.01 9.41
C ALA A 61 20.22 -3.45 10.07
N GLY A 62 20.26 -4.15 11.21
CA GLY A 62 19.09 -4.56 11.98
C GLY A 62 18.90 -6.08 12.08
N GLU A 63 17.64 -6.53 12.16
CA GLU A 63 17.27 -7.94 12.35
C GLU A 63 16.39 -8.43 11.18
N ILE A 64 16.66 -9.64 10.68
CA ILE A 64 15.76 -10.40 9.82
C ILE A 64 15.05 -11.44 10.69
N SER A 65 13.73 -11.52 10.60
CA SER A 65 12.93 -12.47 11.39
C SER A 65 11.92 -13.21 10.52
N LEU A 66 11.72 -14.51 10.79
CA LEU A 66 10.64 -15.31 10.21
C LEU A 66 9.51 -15.43 11.22
N SER A 67 8.28 -15.06 10.84
CA SER A 67 7.13 -15.34 11.71
C SER A 67 6.82 -16.84 11.71
N LYS A 68 6.21 -17.33 12.79
CA LYS A 68 5.76 -18.74 12.91
C LYS A 68 4.63 -19.13 11.95
N GLY A 69 4.12 -18.17 11.16
CA GLY A 69 2.84 -18.30 10.48
C GLY A 69 1.67 -18.34 11.47
N THR A 70 0.47 -18.30 10.92
CA THR A 70 -0.79 -18.52 11.64
C THR A 70 -1.59 -19.55 10.88
N GLU A 71 -2.40 -20.35 11.58
CA GLU A 71 -3.37 -21.22 10.90
C GLU A 71 -4.36 -20.39 10.09
N GLY A 72 -4.96 -21.02 9.06
CA GLY A 72 -6.04 -20.40 8.31
C GLY A 72 -7.23 -20.14 9.23
N HIS A 73 -7.88 -18.99 9.08
CA HIS A 73 -9.10 -18.65 9.80
C HIS A 73 -10.21 -18.34 8.81
N TYR A 74 -11.45 -18.52 9.25
CA TYR A 74 -12.62 -18.09 8.49
C TYR A 74 -12.88 -16.61 8.78
N GLU A 75 -13.07 -15.84 7.71
CA GLU A 75 -13.44 -14.44 7.76
C GLU A 75 -14.79 -14.25 7.07
N VAL A 76 -15.67 -13.43 7.66
CA VAL A 76 -16.94 -13.07 7.04
C VAL A 76 -16.68 -11.92 6.05
N VAL A 77 -16.64 -12.24 4.77
CA VAL A 77 -16.35 -11.26 3.70
C VAL A 77 -17.57 -10.43 3.27
N ASP A 78 -18.77 -10.86 3.62
CA ASP A 78 -20.03 -10.15 3.39
C ASP A 78 -20.96 -10.34 4.60
N GLU A 79 -20.89 -9.40 5.54
CA GLU A 79 -21.68 -9.42 6.77
C GLU A 79 -23.19 -9.40 6.50
N ARG A 80 -23.62 -8.72 5.43
CA ARG A 80 -25.05 -8.61 5.11
C ARG A 80 -25.59 -9.94 4.60
N ALA A 81 -24.87 -10.61 3.70
CA ALA A 81 -25.27 -11.92 3.20
C ALA A 81 -25.22 -12.99 4.29
N TYR A 82 -24.16 -12.99 5.10
CA TYR A 82 -24.00 -13.93 6.21
C TYR A 82 -25.07 -13.71 7.29
N GLY A 83 -25.33 -12.46 7.69
CA GLY A 83 -26.37 -12.11 8.65
C GLY A 83 -27.77 -12.51 8.18
N ALA A 84 -28.09 -12.32 6.89
CA ALA A 84 -29.36 -12.78 6.31
C ALA A 84 -29.49 -14.31 6.38
N MET A 85 -28.43 -15.05 6.05
CA MET A 85 -28.40 -16.50 6.17
C MET A 85 -28.62 -16.96 7.62
N LEU A 86 -27.97 -16.28 8.59
CA LEU A 86 -28.14 -16.57 10.02
C LEU A 86 -29.57 -16.34 10.50
N HIS A 87 -30.17 -15.23 10.10
CA HIS A 87 -31.56 -14.88 10.38
C HIS A 87 -32.54 -15.91 9.80
N ASP A 88 -32.42 -16.22 8.50
CA ASP A 88 -33.35 -17.11 7.80
C ASP A 88 -33.24 -18.55 8.30
N SER A 89 -32.04 -18.97 8.67
CA SER A 89 -31.77 -20.29 9.24
C SER A 89 -32.05 -20.39 10.75
N LYS A 90 -32.38 -19.26 11.40
CA LYS A 90 -32.65 -19.15 12.85
C LYS A 90 -31.53 -19.72 13.71
N PHE A 91 -30.28 -19.43 13.34
CA PHE A 91 -29.15 -19.81 14.18
C PHE A 91 -29.20 -19.04 15.50
N LEU A 92 -28.80 -19.71 16.58
CA LEU A 92 -28.70 -19.12 17.92
C LEU A 92 -27.25 -19.09 18.37
N ILE A 93 -26.87 -18.01 19.04
CA ILE A 93 -25.60 -17.91 19.75
C ILE A 93 -25.73 -18.51 21.18
N PRO A 94 -24.60 -18.78 21.87
CA PRO A 94 -24.65 -19.22 23.27
C PRO A 94 -25.53 -18.29 24.13
N GLY A 95 -26.40 -18.88 24.94
CA GLY A 95 -27.44 -18.15 25.68
C GLY A 95 -28.81 -18.11 25.00
N GLY A 96 -28.95 -18.67 23.80
CA GLY A 96 -30.23 -18.85 23.12
C GLY A 96 -30.76 -17.60 22.40
N ASN A 97 -29.93 -16.58 22.23
CA ASN A 97 -30.26 -15.38 21.47
C ASN A 97 -30.06 -15.62 19.98
N ASP A 98 -30.79 -14.89 19.14
CA ASP A 98 -30.63 -14.93 17.70
C ASP A 98 -29.20 -14.57 17.29
N ALA A 99 -28.66 -15.31 16.32
CA ALA A 99 -27.31 -15.07 15.80
C ALA A 99 -27.22 -13.90 14.82
N ALA A 100 -28.34 -13.22 14.53
CA ALA A 100 -28.40 -12.04 13.66
C ALA A 100 -29.13 -10.89 14.36
N GLU A 101 -28.66 -9.67 14.15
CA GLU A 101 -29.25 -8.45 14.72
C GLU A 101 -30.09 -7.68 13.69
N ALA A 102 -31.15 -7.02 14.16
CA ALA A 102 -31.92 -6.07 13.35
C ALA A 102 -31.32 -4.65 13.50
N VAL A 103 -30.79 -4.11 12.39
CA VAL A 103 -30.11 -2.80 12.37
C VAL A 103 -30.73 -1.83 11.36
N TRP A 104 -30.76 -0.54 11.71
CA TRP A 104 -31.19 0.53 10.81
C TRP A 104 -30.08 0.86 9.81
N MET A 105 -30.25 0.42 8.56
CA MET A 105 -29.26 0.63 7.49
C MET A 105 -29.78 1.57 6.40
N PRO A 106 -28.95 2.52 5.90
CA PRO A 106 -29.35 3.40 4.80
C PRO A 106 -29.54 2.61 3.50
N ARG A 107 -30.54 3.02 2.72
CA ARG A 107 -30.77 2.48 1.36
C ARG A 107 -29.62 2.87 0.43
N PRO A 108 -29.29 2.06 -0.61
CA PRO A 108 -28.21 2.36 -1.55
C PRO A 108 -28.29 3.76 -2.18
N GLU A 109 -29.49 4.22 -2.50
CA GLU A 109 -29.77 5.52 -3.11
C GLU A 109 -29.38 6.67 -2.17
N ALA A 110 -29.63 6.50 -0.87
CA ALA A 110 -29.26 7.47 0.17
C ALA A 110 -27.75 7.52 0.47
N LYS A 111 -26.98 6.55 -0.03
CA LYS A 111 -25.51 6.53 0.05
C LYS A 111 -24.84 7.15 -1.17
N SER A 112 -25.60 7.55 -2.18
CA SER A 112 -25.03 8.13 -3.40
C SER A 112 -24.41 9.50 -3.12
N GLU A 113 -23.33 9.83 -3.83
CA GLU A 113 -22.65 11.11 -3.68
C GLU A 113 -23.60 12.29 -3.97
N ALA A 114 -24.47 12.15 -4.98
CA ALA A 114 -25.45 13.18 -5.32
C ALA A 114 -26.44 13.43 -4.18
N TYR A 115 -26.96 12.36 -3.57
CA TYR A 115 -27.89 12.46 -2.44
C TYR A 115 -27.20 13.09 -1.22
N LEU A 116 -26.01 12.61 -0.87
CA LEU A 116 -25.24 13.14 0.26
C LEU A 116 -24.91 14.62 0.06
N LYS A 117 -24.47 15.02 -1.15
CA LYS A 117 -24.19 16.44 -1.47
C LYS A 117 -25.43 17.33 -1.34
N ALA A 118 -26.56 16.89 -1.88
CA ALA A 118 -27.81 17.66 -1.80
C ALA A 118 -28.25 17.83 -0.34
N MET A 119 -28.31 16.74 0.41
CA MET A 119 -28.68 16.75 1.82
C MET A 119 -27.73 17.61 2.67
N ILE A 120 -26.41 17.50 2.47
CA ILE A 120 -25.43 18.31 3.20
C ILE A 120 -25.59 19.80 2.84
N ALA A 121 -25.83 20.14 1.57
CA ALA A 121 -26.05 21.52 1.15
C ALA A 121 -27.33 22.12 1.77
N ASP A 122 -28.41 21.34 1.79
CA ASP A 122 -29.69 21.73 2.40
C ASP A 122 -29.57 21.93 3.94
N HIS A 123 -28.61 21.27 4.58
CA HIS A 123 -28.32 21.34 6.01
C HIS A 123 -27.14 22.26 6.35
N GLY A 124 -26.87 23.29 5.52
CA GLY A 124 -25.88 24.33 5.83
C GLY A 124 -24.42 23.87 5.73
N GLY A 125 -24.15 22.74 5.08
CA GLY A 125 -22.81 22.19 4.91
C GLY A 125 -22.33 21.28 6.04
N GLU A 126 -23.17 21.03 7.06
CA GLU A 126 -22.82 20.15 8.17
C GLU A 126 -22.86 18.67 7.74
N LEU A 127 -21.80 17.92 8.08
CA LEU A 127 -21.74 16.49 7.84
C LEU A 127 -22.58 15.74 8.88
N PRO A 128 -23.53 14.88 8.48
CA PRO A 128 -24.30 14.10 9.44
C PRO A 128 -23.44 13.01 10.11
N PRO A 129 -23.82 12.55 11.31
CA PRO A 129 -23.15 11.43 11.97
C PRO A 129 -23.02 10.20 11.06
N GLY A 130 -21.83 9.60 11.04
CA GLY A 130 -21.54 8.42 10.20
C GLY A 130 -21.17 8.73 8.74
N VAL A 131 -21.16 10.00 8.33
CA VAL A 131 -20.68 10.42 7.00
C VAL A 131 -19.36 11.18 7.15
N GLU A 132 -18.33 10.71 6.45
CA GLU A 132 -17.00 11.32 6.41
C GLU A 132 -16.73 11.89 5.01
N PHE A 133 -16.24 13.14 4.95
CA PHE A 133 -15.69 13.67 3.71
C PHE A 133 -14.26 13.18 3.52
N LYS A 134 -14.06 12.27 2.56
CA LYS A 134 -12.72 11.89 2.11
C LYS A 134 -12.31 12.80 0.96
N PRO A 135 -11.25 13.63 1.11
CA PRO A 135 -10.79 14.46 0.02
C PRO A 135 -10.41 13.57 -1.17
N GLY A 136 -10.64 14.08 -2.38
CA GLY A 136 -10.19 13.41 -3.59
C GLY A 136 -8.69 13.09 -3.49
N ARG A 137 -8.27 11.96 -4.08
CA ARG A 137 -6.85 11.63 -4.14
C ARG A 137 -6.12 12.74 -4.91
N ALA A 138 -4.98 13.16 -4.40
CA ALA A 138 -4.08 14.04 -5.14
C ALA A 138 -3.74 13.41 -6.50
N GLN A 139 -3.50 14.25 -7.51
CA GLN A 139 -3.05 13.79 -8.81
C GLN A 139 -1.76 12.97 -8.63
N THR A 140 -1.72 11.78 -9.24
CA THR A 140 -0.58 10.87 -9.14
C THR A 140 0.08 10.72 -10.50
N VAL A 141 1.40 10.88 -10.57
CA VAL A 141 2.18 10.63 -11.78
C VAL A 141 2.38 9.12 -11.94
N THR A 142 1.95 8.55 -13.06
CA THR A 142 2.10 7.12 -13.36
C THR A 142 3.04 6.94 -14.56
N LEU A 143 4.09 6.14 -14.39
CA LEU A 143 4.96 5.72 -15.48
C LEU A 143 4.53 4.34 -15.98
N HIS A 144 4.21 4.25 -17.27
CA HIS A 144 4.03 2.97 -17.96
C HIS A 144 5.35 2.59 -18.67
N THR A 145 6.04 1.57 -18.17
CA THR A 145 7.31 1.13 -18.75
C THR A 145 7.09 0.21 -19.94
N THR A 146 7.95 0.34 -20.96
CA THR A 146 7.97 -0.60 -22.09
C THR A 146 8.52 -1.96 -21.64
N LYS A 147 8.02 -3.04 -22.25
CA LYS A 147 8.48 -4.41 -21.98
C LYS A 147 10.00 -4.51 -22.12
N GLY A 148 10.67 -5.12 -21.15
CA GLY A 148 12.12 -5.33 -21.18
C GLY A 148 12.98 -4.17 -20.69
N PHE A 149 12.43 -2.98 -20.43
CA PHE A 149 13.22 -1.85 -19.91
C PHE A 149 13.76 -2.13 -18.50
N VAL A 150 12.88 -2.60 -17.63
CA VAL A 150 13.20 -3.01 -16.25
C VAL A 150 14.29 -4.08 -16.22
N ASP A 151 14.35 -4.93 -17.25
CA ASP A 151 15.35 -5.99 -17.32
C ASP A 151 16.77 -5.49 -17.56
N LYS A 152 16.91 -4.30 -18.16
CA LYS A 152 18.21 -3.73 -18.53
C LYS A 152 18.86 -2.89 -17.43
N VAL A 153 18.16 -2.59 -16.33
CA VAL A 153 18.58 -1.64 -15.29
C VAL A 153 19.96 -1.97 -14.68
N PHE A 154 20.31 -3.25 -14.57
CA PHE A 154 21.60 -3.72 -14.05
C PHE A 154 22.56 -4.22 -15.13
N THR A 155 22.31 -3.93 -16.40
CA THR A 155 23.30 -4.16 -17.46
C THR A 155 24.45 -3.18 -17.32
N SER A 156 25.65 -3.58 -17.78
CA SER A 156 26.85 -2.74 -17.73
C SER A 156 26.69 -1.38 -18.43
N GLU A 157 25.76 -1.27 -19.39
CA GLU A 157 25.46 -0.04 -20.11
C GLU A 157 24.62 0.96 -19.29
N ILE A 158 23.70 0.47 -18.45
CA ILE A 158 22.71 1.30 -17.74
C ILE A 158 23.10 1.51 -16.28
N ALA A 159 23.72 0.52 -15.64
CA ALA A 159 24.08 0.54 -14.23
C ALA A 159 24.94 1.76 -13.82
N PRO A 160 25.95 2.21 -14.62
CA PRO A 160 26.72 3.40 -14.27
C PRO A 160 25.87 4.67 -14.20
N LYS A 161 24.93 4.84 -15.15
CA LYS A 161 24.01 5.98 -15.19
C LYS A 161 23.04 5.96 -14.00
N MET A 162 22.60 4.77 -13.61
CA MET A 162 21.76 4.58 -12.42
C MET A 162 22.50 4.93 -11.13
N PHE A 163 23.75 4.50 -11.01
CA PHE A 163 24.58 4.80 -9.85
C PHE A 163 24.84 6.30 -9.73
N GLN A 164 25.23 6.95 -10.83
CA GLN A 164 25.38 8.41 -10.88
C GLN A 164 24.11 9.15 -10.45
N MET A 165 22.94 8.70 -10.92
CA MET A 165 21.65 9.30 -10.53
C MET A 165 21.36 9.18 -9.03
N LEU A 166 21.74 8.07 -8.39
CA LEU A 166 21.53 7.85 -6.95
C LEU A 166 22.52 8.62 -6.07
N THR A 167 23.72 8.88 -6.58
CA THR A 167 24.77 9.59 -5.84
C THR A 167 24.84 11.08 -6.15
N SER A 168 23.98 11.58 -7.03
CA SER A 168 23.89 13.01 -7.36
C SER A 168 23.08 13.75 -6.28
N THR A 169 23.66 13.94 -5.10
CA THR A 169 23.17 14.90 -4.11
C THR A 169 23.68 16.30 -4.44
N LYS A 170 22.88 17.36 -4.18
CA LYS A 170 23.38 18.74 -4.23
C LYS A 170 24.58 18.84 -3.28
N GLU A 171 25.76 19.17 -3.81
CA GLU A 171 26.87 19.67 -2.98
C GLU A 171 26.41 20.99 -2.34
N GLU A 172 26.73 21.17 -1.06
CA GLU A 172 26.43 22.38 -0.27
C GLU A 172 27.03 23.65 -0.87
#